data_AF-A0A5A7ZPT8-F1
#
_entry.id   AF-A0A5A7ZPT8-F1
#
_cell.length_a   1.000
_cell.length_b   1.000
_cell.length_c   1.000
_cell.angle_alpha   90.00
_cell.angle_beta   90.00
_cell.angle_gamma   90.00
#
_symmetry.space_group_name_H-M   'P 1'
#
loop_
_entity.id
_entity.type
_entity.pdbx_description
1 polymer ?
#
loop_
_entity_poly.entity_id
_entity_poly.type
_entity_poly.pdbx_seq_one_letter_code
_entity_poly.pdbx_strand_id
1 'polypeptide(L)'
;MAVTPLHVHIALHYHVSPEQWHMLSVPIHRQYADDLVAAGLLQGSRDAGYEKTDGLAVWIDAICSTPFPVKRWVMPAARQALAAVEGETP
;
A
#
# COMPACT_ATOMS: atom_id res chain seq x y z
N MET A 1 14.22 1.08 -1.16
CA MET A 1 13.29 2.12 -1.68
C MET A 1 12.27 2.44 -0.60
N ALA A 2 11.96 3.72 -0.36
CA ALA A 2 10.88 4.09 0.53
C ALA A 2 9.53 3.94 -0.21
N VAL A 3 8.60 3.15 0.35
CA VAL A 3 7.26 2.98 -0.22
C VAL A 3 6.48 4.27 -0.03
N THR A 4 5.96 4.82 -1.12
CA THR A 4 5.12 6.02 -1.12
C THR A 4 3.65 5.66 -1.34
N PRO A 5 2.68 6.52 -0.99
CA PRO A 5 1.27 6.27 -1.29
C PRO A 5 0.99 6.00 -2.77
N LEU A 6 1.78 6.59 -3.67
CA LEU A 6 1.63 6.39 -5.11
C LEU A 6 2.02 4.98 -5.55
N HIS A 7 3.03 4.36 -4.92
CA HIS A 7 3.35 2.94 -5.15
C HIS A 7 2.16 2.05 -4.81
N VAL A 8 1.55 2.28 -3.63
CA VAL A 8 0.41 1.49 -3.16
C VAL A 8 -0.80 1.69 -4.07
N HIS A 9 -1.06 2.92 -4.53
CA HIS A 9 -2.14 3.19 -5.48
C HIS A 9 -1.96 2.43 -6.79
N ILE A 10 -0.77 2.52 -7.40
CA ILE A 10 -0.48 1.84 -8.67
C ILE A 10 -0.55 0.32 -8.50
N ALA A 11 0.02 -0.22 -7.42
CA ALA A 11 -0.03 -1.64 -7.13
C ALA A 11 -1.47 -2.15 -6.88
N LEU A 12 -2.28 -1.40 -6.13
CA LEU A 12 -3.71 -1.71 -5.95
C LEU A 12 -4.42 -1.76 -7.30
N HIS A 13 -4.15 -0.79 -8.17
CA HIS A 13 -4.76 -0.73 -9.49
C HIS A 13 -4.48 -1.99 -10.31
N TYR A 14 -3.21 -2.43 -10.40
CA TYR A 14 -2.83 -3.67 -11.08
C TYR A 14 -3.32 -4.93 -10.37
N HIS A 15 -3.50 -4.89 -9.04
CA HIS A 15 -4.03 -6.02 -8.29
C HIS A 15 -5.51 -6.28 -8.60
N VAL A 16 -6.33 -5.21 -8.63
CA VAL A 16 -7.80 -5.30 -8.81
C VAL A 16 -8.26 -5.29 -10.28
N SER A 17 -7.47 -4.71 -11.19
CA SER A 17 -7.79 -4.71 -12.62
C SER A 17 -7.16 -5.94 -13.29
N PRO A 18 -7.95 -6.86 -13.86
CA PRO A 18 -7.43 -8.06 -14.54
C PRO A 18 -6.84 -7.76 -15.92
N GLU A 19 -6.90 -6.52 -16.40
CA GLU A 19 -6.49 -6.16 -17.76
C GLU A 19 -5.01 -5.74 -17.80
N GLN A 20 -4.29 -6.19 -18.83
CA GLN A 20 -2.99 -5.60 -19.18
C GLN A 20 -3.21 -4.14 -19.55
N TRP A 21 -2.68 -3.22 -18.74
CA TRP A 21 -2.79 -1.80 -19.07
C TRP A 21 -1.75 -1.41 -20.10
N HIS A 22 -2.24 -1.01 -21.27
CA HIS A 22 -1.43 -0.40 -22.33
C HIS A 22 -1.03 1.01 -21.88
N MET A 23 0.23 1.17 -21.47
CA MET A 23 0.91 2.43 -21.15
C MET A 23 0.16 3.42 -20.24
N LEU A 24 0.65 3.57 -19.01
CA LEU A 24 0.33 4.73 -18.17
C LEU A 24 0.79 6.01 -18.90
N SER A 25 -0.15 6.87 -19.29
CA SER A 25 0.11 8.08 -20.09
C SER A 25 0.99 9.11 -19.35
N VAL A 26 0.92 9.11 -18.01
CA VAL A 26 1.62 10.06 -17.15
C VAL A 26 3.04 9.55 -16.83
N PRO A 27 4.10 10.35 -17.10
CA PRO A 27 5.49 9.95 -16.85
C PRO A 27 5.78 9.50 -15.42
N ILE A 28 5.17 10.16 -14.43
CA ILE A 28 5.38 9.82 -13.02
C ILE A 28 4.89 8.41 -12.70
N HIS A 29 3.72 8.02 -13.21
CA HIS A 29 3.17 6.68 -13.01
C HIS A 29 4.05 5.60 -13.66
N ARG A 30 4.71 5.92 -14.78
CA ARG A 30 5.66 5.00 -15.41
C ARG A 30 6.88 4.76 -14.53
N GLN A 31 7.47 5.80 -13.97
CA GLN A 31 8.61 5.67 -13.06
C GLN A 31 8.27 4.77 -11.85
N TYR A 32 7.11 4.99 -11.23
CA TYR A 32 6.67 4.15 -10.11
C TYR A 32 6.32 2.72 -10.53
N ALA A 33 5.85 2.49 -11.75
CA ALA A 33 5.65 1.14 -12.28
C ALA A 33 7.00 0.43 -12.49
N ASP A 34 8.01 1.12 -13.02
CA ASP A 34 9.37 0.57 -13.15
C ASP A 34 10.00 0.25 -11.78
N ASP A 35 9.77 1.10 -10.78
CA ASP A 35 10.20 0.87 -9.40
C ASP A 35 9.57 -0.41 -8.82
N LEU A 36 8.29 -0.66 -9.14
CA LEU A 36 7.60 -1.90 -8.77
C LEU A 36 8.10 -3.12 -9.57
N VAL A 37 8.51 -2.96 -10.82
CA VAL A 37 9.20 -4.00 -11.60
C VAL A 37 10.55 -4.33 -10.98
N ALA A 38 11.34 -3.33 -10.61
CA ALA A 38 12.63 -3.52 -9.94
C ALA A 38 12.47 -4.22 -8.57
N ALA A 39 11.32 -4.05 -7.91
CA ALA A 39 10.96 -4.74 -6.69
C ALA A 39 10.37 -6.17 -6.90
N GLY A 40 10.21 -6.63 -8.14
CA GLY A 40 9.62 -7.93 -8.48
C GLY A 40 8.09 -8.01 -8.28
N LEU A 41 7.44 -6.87 -8.07
CA LEU A 41 6.00 -6.77 -7.84
C LEU A 41 5.23 -6.64 -9.15
N LEU A 42 5.83 -6.06 -10.19
CA LEU A 42 5.28 -6.09 -11.54
C LEU A 42 6.27 -6.80 -12.48
N GLN A 43 5.76 -7.26 -13.62
CA GLN A 43 6.58 -7.72 -14.74
C GLN A 43 6.17 -7.01 -16.02
N GLY A 44 7.04 -7.01 -17.02
CA GLY A 44 6.82 -6.32 -18.29
C GLY A 44 7.70 -5.10 -18.47
N SER A 45 7.30 -4.22 -19.39
CA SER A 45 8.10 -3.05 -19.77
C SER A 45 7.24 -1.89 -20.19
N ARG A 46 7.86 -0.71 -20.28
CA ARG A 46 7.21 0.53 -20.73
C ARG A 46 6.49 0.39 -22.08
N ASP A 47 7.05 -0.39 -22.99
CA ASP A 47 6.56 -0.52 -24.37
C ASP A 47 5.52 -1.63 -24.52
N ALA A 48 5.61 -2.68 -23.69
CA ALA A 48 4.71 -3.84 -23.73
C ALA A 48 3.54 -3.74 -22.74
N GLY A 49 3.62 -2.83 -21.77
CA GLY A 49 2.72 -2.79 -20.63
C GLY A 49 3.23 -3.60 -19.44
N TYR A 50 2.50 -3.51 -18.34
CA TYR A 50 2.85 -4.18 -17.08
C TYR A 50 1.77 -5.17 -16.66
N GLU A 51 2.22 -6.21 -15.97
CA GLU A 51 1.37 -7.24 -15.37
C GLU A 51 1.70 -7.42 -13.90
N LYS A 52 0.71 -7.84 -13.12
CA LYS A 52 0.92 -8.22 -11.73
C LYS A 52 1.68 -9.54 -11.62
N THR A 53 2.57 -9.63 -10.64
CA THR A 53 3.14 -10.91 -10.20
C THR A 53 2.36 -11.45 -9.00
N ASP A 54 2.59 -12.72 -8.65
CA ASP A 54 2.09 -13.28 -7.38
C ASP A 54 2.61 -12.50 -6.17
N GLY A 55 3.82 -11.92 -6.28
CA GLY A 55 4.41 -11.05 -5.26
C GLY A 55 3.58 -9.79 -5.02
N LEU A 56 3.00 -9.18 -6.06
CA LEU A 56 2.07 -8.06 -5.91
C LEU A 56 0.85 -8.45 -5.08
N ALA A 57 0.29 -9.64 -5.36
CA ALA A 57 -0.93 -10.10 -4.71
C ALA A 57 -0.70 -10.27 -3.22
N VAL A 58 0.35 -11.01 -2.84
CA VAL A 58 0.73 -11.21 -1.44
C VAL A 58 1.02 -9.87 -0.75
N TRP A 59 1.72 -8.95 -1.43
CA TRP A 59 2.06 -7.66 -0.84
C TRP A 59 0.85 -6.78 -0.57
N ILE A 60 -0.09 -6.68 -1.52
CA ILE A 60 -1.33 -5.92 -1.36
C ILE A 60 -2.23 -6.56 -0.30
N ASP A 61 -2.37 -7.89 -0.30
CA ASP A 61 -3.17 -8.60 0.70
C ASP A 61 -2.62 -8.35 2.12
N ALA A 62 -1.31 -8.34 2.29
CA ALA A 62 -0.66 -8.02 3.57
C ALA A 62 -0.95 -6.58 4.02
N ILE A 63 -0.92 -5.61 3.10
CA ILE A 63 -1.26 -4.21 3.39
C ILE A 63 -2.73 -4.11 3.82
N CYS A 64 -3.65 -4.70 3.05
CA CYS A 64 -5.09 -4.64 3.33
C CYS A 64 -5.49 -5.41 4.60
N SER A 65 -4.74 -6.44 4.97
CA SER A 65 -4.95 -7.21 6.20
C SER A 65 -4.33 -6.57 7.43
N THR A 66 -3.51 -5.53 7.26
CA THR A 66 -2.92 -4.81 8.39
C THR A 66 -4.03 -4.06 9.14
N PRO A 67 -4.25 -4.33 10.44
CA PRO A 67 -5.27 -3.64 11.20
C PRO A 67 -5.04 -2.14 11.14
N PHE A 68 -6.05 -1.38 10.69
CA PHE A 68 -5.94 0.07 10.71
C PHE A 68 -5.76 0.54 12.16
N PRO A 69 -4.84 1.49 12.42
CA PRO A 69 -4.76 2.11 13.72
C PRO A 69 -6.09 2.79 13.98
N VAL A 70 -6.88 2.22 14.89
CA VAL A 70 -8.16 2.79 15.29
C VAL A 70 -7.82 4.07 16.04
N LYS A 71 -7.93 5.21 15.35
CA LYS A 71 -7.90 6.53 15.99
C LYS A 71 -9.17 6.63 16.83
N ARG A 72 -9.11 6.16 18.07
CA ARG A 72 -10.17 6.45 19.05
C ARG A 72 -10.09 7.92 19.38
N TRP A 73 -11.17 8.64 19.10
CA TRP A 73 -11.33 9.99 19.59
C TRP A 73 -11.52 9.90 21.10
N VAL A 74 -10.47 10.19 21.85
CA VAL A 74 -10.52 10.21 23.31
C VAL A 74 -10.82 11.63 23.72
N MET A 75 -12.01 11.86 24.29
CA MET A 75 -12.32 13.13 24.95
C MET A 75 -11.23 13.42 25.99
N PRO A 76 -10.75 14.67 26.18
CA PRO A 76 -9.67 14.97 27.10
C PRO A 76 -9.86 14.41 28.52
N ALA A 77 -11.10 14.40 29.02
CA ALA A 77 -11.45 13.80 30.31
C ALA A 77 -11.27 12.27 30.35
N ALA A 78 -11.57 11.56 29.25
CA ALA A 78 -11.38 10.11 29.14
C ALA A 78 -9.90 9.72 29.02
N ARG A 79 -9.03 10.64 28.57
CA ARG A 79 -7.58 10.41 28.44
C ARG A 79 -6.89 10.31 29.80
N GLN A 80 -7.33 11.08 30.79
CA GLN A 80 -6.82 10.99 32.16
C GLN A 80 -7.23 9.67 32.84
N ALA A 81 -8.46 9.21 32.59
CA ALA A 81 -8.94 7.93 33.11
C ALA A 81 -8.19 6.72 32.50
N LEU A 82 -7.89 6.75 31.20
CA LEU A 82 -7.12 5.68 30.54
C LEU A 82 -5.67 5.61 31.02
N ALA A 83 -5.01 6.75 31.22
CA ALA A 83 -3.63 6.79 31.74
C ALA A 83 -3.51 6.27 33.18
N ALA A 84 -4.56 6.41 34.00
CA ALA A 84 -4.60 5.86 35.36
C ALA A 84 -4.69 4.32 35.36
N VAL A 85 -5.39 3.72 34.38
CA VAL A 85 -5.55 2.27 34.26
C VAL A 85 -4.30 1.61 33.65
N GLU A 86 -3.64 2.26 32.71
CA GLU A 86 -2.41 1.74 32.07
C GLU A 86 -1.18 1.81 33.00
N GLY A 87 -1.18 2.69 34.01
CA GLY A 87 -0.12 2.80 35.02
C GLY A 87 -0.21 1.80 36.18
N GLU A 88 -1.27 0.99 36.25
CA GLU A 88 -1.51 0.02 37.32
C GLU A 88 -1.28 -1.44 36.91
N THR A 89 -0.71 -1.68 35.72
CA THR A 89 -0.29 -3.04 35.33
C THR A 89 1.09 -3.33 35.95
N PRO A 90 1.22 -4.33 36.84
CA PRO A 90 2.48 -4.64 37.53
C PRO A 90 3.59 -5.13 36.59
#